data_AF-A0A7S1R8G3-F1
#
_entry.id   AF-A0A7S1R8G3-F1
#
_cell.length_a   1.000
_cell.length_b   1.000
_cell.length_c   1.000
_cell.angle_alpha   90.00
_cell.angle_beta   90.00
_cell.angle_gamma   90.00
#
_symmetry.space_group_name_H-M   'P 1'
#
loop_
_entity.id
_entity.type
_entity.pdbx_description
1 polymer ?
#
loop_
_entity_poly.entity_id
_entity_poly.type
_entity_poly.pdbx_seq_one_letter_code
_entity_poly.pdbx_strand_id
1 'polypeptide(L)'
;RMPQHLAACLIAKKSDDAPFHLLRASDLARKFYTDLFRQTMKCAYLLPAIRMLAQKYRIIAPDASIAEDDGLGGLFSAAAHVLKRCPDAKCRPALDHLWSRLGGQVRTCWGAFDPDFHLLCDVLEEPRDCPAVDVIVSELSAVSPCSTCGVVACLVCQRCGERSYCSSLCQRTDWPQHKSVCMRAASSTLHAEP
;
A
#
# COMPACT_ATOMS: atom_id res chain seq x y z
N ARG A 1 0.02 -19.79 12.11
CA ARG A 1 1.49 -19.91 12.05
C ARG A 1 2.16 -18.63 11.55
N MET A 2 1.91 -18.15 10.32
CA MET A 2 2.58 -16.94 9.80
C MET A 2 2.32 -15.64 10.61
N PRO A 3 1.08 -15.30 11.04
CA PRO A 3 0.87 -14.10 11.85
C PRO A 3 1.57 -14.15 13.22
N GLN A 4 1.65 -15.34 13.83
CA GLN A 4 2.34 -15.56 15.11
C GLN A 4 3.86 -15.42 14.95
N HIS A 5 4.42 -15.91 13.84
CA HIS A 5 5.84 -15.75 13.53
C HIS A 5 6.20 -14.27 13.31
N LEU A 6 5.39 -13.53 12.55
CA LEU A 6 5.58 -12.09 12.36
C LEU A 6 5.57 -11.32 13.69
N ALA A 7 4.62 -11.65 14.58
CA ALA A 7 4.58 -11.04 15.91
C ALA A 7 5.84 -11.33 16.73
N ALA A 8 6.35 -12.57 16.67
CA ALA A 8 7.62 -12.92 17.34
C ALA A 8 8.82 -12.19 16.74
N CYS A 9 8.90 -12.06 15.41
CA CYS A 9 9.98 -11.33 14.73
C CYS A 9 9.99 -9.84 15.08
N LEU A 10 8.82 -9.22 15.27
CA LEU A 10 8.71 -7.80 15.64
C LEU A 10 9.25 -7.51 17.05
N ILE A 11 9.30 -8.52 17.93
CA ILE A 11 9.72 -8.38 19.34
C ILE A 11 11.18 -8.82 19.54
N ALA A 12 11.77 -9.51 18.56
CA ALA A 12 13.15 -9.99 18.64
C ALA A 12 14.16 -8.82 18.76
N LYS A 13 15.18 -8.97 19.62
CA LYS A 13 16.18 -7.93 19.89
C LYS A 13 17.13 -7.75 18.70
N LYS A 14 17.65 -6.54 18.51
CA LYS A 14 18.64 -6.19 17.47
C LYS A 14 19.91 -7.05 17.48
N SER A 15 20.24 -7.71 18.60
CA SER A 15 21.40 -8.59 18.72
C SER A 15 21.27 -9.93 17.99
N ASP A 16 20.04 -10.31 17.58
CA ASP A 16 19.74 -11.65 17.05
C ASP A 16 19.21 -11.58 15.60
N ASP A 17 20.02 -11.19 14.61
CA ASP A 17 19.66 -11.18 13.17
C ASP A 17 18.24 -10.65 12.84
N ALA A 18 17.66 -9.86 13.75
CA ALA A 18 16.23 -9.61 13.81
C ALA A 18 15.75 -8.80 12.60
N PRO A 19 16.52 -7.81 12.10
CA PRO A 19 16.20 -7.14 10.84
C PRO A 19 16.12 -8.12 9.66
N PHE A 20 17.01 -9.10 9.56
CA PHE A 20 17.00 -10.08 8.47
C PHE A 20 15.81 -11.04 8.58
N HIS A 21 15.51 -11.52 9.79
CA HIS A 21 14.32 -12.35 10.03
C HIS A 21 13.04 -11.60 9.70
N LEU A 22 12.92 -10.35 10.15
CA LEU A 22 11.75 -9.51 9.87
C LEU A 22 11.63 -9.17 8.39
N LEU A 23 12.74 -8.91 7.70
CA LEU A 23 12.78 -8.68 6.26
C LEU A 23 12.25 -9.90 5.51
N ARG A 24 12.79 -11.08 5.81
CA ARG A 24 12.37 -12.35 5.18
C ARG A 24 10.92 -12.71 5.49
N ALA A 25 10.50 -12.53 6.75
CA ALA A 25 9.12 -12.78 7.15
C ALA A 25 8.14 -11.83 6.46
N SER A 26 8.50 -10.54 6.34
CA SER A 26 7.71 -9.53 5.62
C SER A 26 7.62 -9.86 4.13
N ASP A 27 8.73 -10.29 3.49
CA ASP A 27 8.69 -10.68 2.08
C ASP A 27 7.81 -11.91 1.83
N LEU A 28 7.92 -12.95 2.67
CA LEU A 28 7.08 -14.15 2.57
C LEU A 28 5.60 -13.82 2.78
N ALA A 29 5.29 -13.01 3.79
CA ALA A 29 3.92 -12.61 4.08
C ALA A 29 3.33 -11.75 2.96
N ARG A 30 4.11 -10.81 2.42
CA ARG A 30 3.74 -10.05 1.23
C ARG A 30 3.43 -10.99 0.06
N LYS A 31 4.34 -11.90 -0.31
CA LYS A 31 4.13 -12.86 -1.41
C LYS A 31 2.83 -13.65 -1.22
N PHE A 32 2.63 -14.20 -0.02
CA PHE A 32 1.41 -14.93 0.32
C PHE A 32 0.13 -14.10 0.10
N TYR A 33 0.08 -12.85 0.59
CA TYR A 33 -1.11 -12.01 0.44
C TYR A 33 -1.30 -11.52 -1.00
N THR A 34 -0.22 -11.23 -1.73
CA THR A 34 -0.26 -10.88 -3.16
C THR A 34 -0.79 -12.05 -3.99
N ASP A 35 -0.37 -13.28 -3.70
CA ASP A 35 -0.87 -14.48 -4.38
C ASP A 35 -2.35 -14.73 -4.07
N LEU A 36 -2.77 -14.60 -2.81
CA LEU A 36 -4.18 -14.69 -2.44
C LEU A 36 -5.02 -13.61 -3.13
N PHE A 37 -4.51 -12.37 -3.22
CA PHE A 37 -5.16 -11.29 -3.94
C PHE A 37 -5.33 -11.63 -5.42
N ARG A 38 -4.26 -12.09 -6.08
CA ARG A 38 -4.27 -12.50 -7.50
C ARG A 38 -5.23 -13.66 -7.77
N GLN A 39 -5.20 -14.70 -6.93
CA GLN A 39 -5.97 -15.93 -7.15
C GLN A 39 -7.45 -15.75 -6.85
N THR A 40 -7.78 -15.09 -5.73
CA THR A 40 -9.17 -14.96 -5.26
C THR A 40 -9.85 -13.70 -5.76
N MET A 41 -9.09 -12.73 -6.27
CA MET A 41 -9.56 -11.39 -6.66
C MET A 41 -10.23 -10.61 -5.51
N LYS A 42 -10.03 -11.04 -4.26
CA LYS A 42 -10.60 -10.39 -3.07
C LYS A 42 -9.72 -9.24 -2.60
N CYS A 43 -10.26 -8.02 -2.65
CA CYS A 43 -9.58 -6.79 -2.21
C CYS A 43 -9.13 -6.83 -0.73
N ALA A 44 -9.70 -7.70 0.09
CA ALA A 44 -9.33 -7.87 1.50
C ALA A 44 -7.87 -8.29 1.71
N TYR A 45 -7.23 -8.90 0.70
CA TYR A 45 -5.83 -9.33 0.78
C TYR A 45 -4.83 -8.27 0.33
N LEU A 46 -5.28 -7.21 -0.35
CA LEU A 46 -4.40 -6.17 -0.86
C LEU A 46 -3.80 -5.31 0.26
N LEU A 47 -4.59 -4.92 1.27
CA LEU A 47 -4.09 -4.11 2.38
C LEU A 47 -3.01 -4.84 3.20
N PRO A 48 -3.18 -6.11 3.60
CA PRO A 48 -2.09 -6.89 4.20
C PRO A 48 -0.83 -6.96 3.33
N ALA A 49 -0.96 -7.16 2.01
CA ALA A 49 0.19 -7.19 1.09
C ALA A 49 0.94 -5.85 1.09
N ILE A 50 0.22 -4.72 0.97
CA ILE A 50 0.79 -3.36 1.02
C ILE A 50 1.51 -3.11 2.34
N ARG A 51 0.91 -3.51 3.48
CA ARG A 51 1.52 -3.33 4.81
C ARG A 51 2.82 -4.11 4.96
N MET A 52 2.87 -5.34 4.46
CA MET A 52 4.10 -6.15 4.49
C MET A 52 5.18 -5.56 3.58
N LEU A 53 4.79 -5.00 2.43
CA LEU A 53 5.71 -4.28 1.56
C LEU A 53 6.26 -3.00 2.20
N ALA A 54 5.41 -2.20 2.86
CA ALA A 54 5.84 -1.03 3.61
C ALA A 54 6.83 -1.42 4.73
N GLN A 55 6.54 -2.50 5.46
CA GLN A 55 7.42 -3.01 6.50
C GLN A 55 8.79 -3.44 5.96
N LYS A 56 8.80 -4.13 4.81
CA LYS A 56 10.03 -4.52 4.11
C LYS A 56 10.89 -3.31 3.75
N TYR A 57 10.32 -2.28 3.13
CA TYR A 57 11.07 -1.08 2.74
C TYR A 57 11.51 -0.20 3.91
N ARG A 58 10.85 -0.28 5.08
CA ARG A 58 11.36 0.38 6.30
C ARG A 58 12.68 -0.19 6.81
N ILE A 59 12.95 -1.46 6.51
CA ILE A 59 14.16 -2.17 6.99
C ILE A 59 15.32 -1.95 6.02
N ILE A 60 15.00 -1.78 4.74
CA ILE A 60 15.97 -1.48 3.68
C ILE A 60 16.47 -0.04 3.90
N ALA A 61 17.79 0.16 3.82
CA ALA A 61 18.39 1.48 3.98
C ALA A 61 17.89 2.43 2.88
N PRO A 62 17.69 3.74 3.14
CA PRO A 62 17.14 4.68 2.16
C PRO A 62 17.97 4.80 0.87
N ASP A 63 19.28 4.54 0.96
CA ASP A 63 20.27 4.56 -0.13
C ASP A 63 20.44 3.20 -0.82
N ALA A 64 19.84 2.14 -0.29
CA ALA A 64 19.94 0.82 -0.88
C ALA A 64 19.16 0.78 -2.21
N SER A 65 19.82 0.25 -3.24
CA SER A 65 19.17 -0.03 -4.51
C SER A 65 18.07 -1.08 -4.31
N ILE A 66 16.86 -0.76 -4.74
CA ILE A 66 15.73 -1.70 -4.82
C ILE A 66 15.60 -2.31 -6.22
N ALA A 67 16.63 -2.23 -7.05
CA ALA A 67 16.61 -2.75 -8.42
C ALA A 67 16.33 -4.26 -8.49
N GLU A 68 16.81 -5.04 -7.52
CA GLU A 68 16.60 -6.49 -7.44
C GLU A 68 15.30 -6.86 -6.68
N ASP A 69 14.52 -5.87 -6.26
CA ASP A 69 13.35 -6.09 -5.42
C ASP A 69 12.07 -6.36 -6.25
N ASP A 70 11.54 -7.58 -6.16
CA ASP A 70 10.27 -7.97 -6.79
C ASP A 70 9.01 -7.44 -6.06
N GLY A 71 9.18 -6.59 -5.05
CA GLY A 71 8.13 -6.18 -4.11
C GLY A 71 7.01 -5.39 -4.76
N LEU A 72 7.32 -4.20 -5.26
CA LEU A 72 6.37 -3.34 -6.00
C LEU A 72 5.92 -4.00 -7.30
N GLY A 73 6.87 -4.50 -8.08
CA GLY A 73 6.60 -5.16 -9.35
C GLY A 73 5.59 -6.30 -9.21
N GLY A 74 5.84 -7.24 -8.30
CA GLY A 74 4.93 -8.36 -8.05
C GLY A 74 3.54 -7.93 -7.53
N LEU A 75 3.48 -6.87 -6.71
CA LEU A 75 2.20 -6.31 -6.25
C LEU A 75 1.39 -5.74 -7.43
N PHE A 76 2.01 -4.92 -8.28
CA PHE A 76 1.33 -4.30 -9.42
C PHE A 76 1.00 -5.32 -10.52
N SER A 77 1.83 -6.35 -10.76
CA SER A 77 1.45 -7.45 -11.66
C SER A 77 0.25 -8.24 -11.14
N ALA A 78 0.10 -8.40 -9.83
CA ALA A 78 -1.11 -9.00 -9.26
C ALA A 78 -2.32 -8.07 -9.42
N ALA A 79 -2.14 -6.77 -9.19
CA ALA A 79 -3.16 -5.75 -9.39
C ALA A 79 -3.67 -5.69 -10.84
N ALA A 80 -2.78 -5.60 -11.82
CA ALA A 80 -3.14 -5.56 -13.23
C ALA A 80 -3.90 -6.83 -13.65
N HIS A 81 -3.50 -8.00 -13.16
CA HIS A 81 -4.23 -9.25 -13.39
C HIS A 81 -5.66 -9.22 -12.83
N VAL A 82 -5.83 -8.71 -11.60
CA VAL A 82 -7.15 -8.57 -10.97
C VAL A 82 -8.00 -7.55 -11.74
N LEU A 83 -7.46 -6.38 -12.08
CA LEU A 83 -8.19 -5.32 -12.77
C LEU A 83 -8.56 -5.67 -14.21
N LYS A 84 -7.74 -6.45 -14.92
CA LYS A 84 -8.08 -6.97 -16.25
C LYS A 84 -9.31 -7.89 -16.22
N ARG A 85 -9.53 -8.60 -15.12
CA ARG A 85 -10.68 -9.50 -14.91
C ARG A 85 -11.86 -8.81 -14.23
N CYS A 86 -11.60 -7.82 -13.40
CA CYS A 86 -12.57 -7.07 -12.62
C CYS A 86 -12.23 -5.58 -12.65
N PRO A 87 -12.54 -4.86 -13.76
CA PRO A 87 -12.19 -3.45 -13.91
C PRO A 87 -12.80 -2.54 -12.83
N ASP A 88 -13.96 -2.93 -12.31
CA ASP A 88 -14.70 -2.22 -11.25
C ASP A 88 -14.34 -2.69 -9.83
N ALA A 89 -13.19 -3.35 -9.65
CA ALA A 89 -12.75 -3.77 -8.32
C ALA A 89 -12.68 -2.55 -7.38
N LYS A 90 -13.26 -2.67 -6.18
CA LYS A 90 -13.30 -1.56 -5.19
C LYS A 90 -11.92 -1.04 -4.77
N CYS A 91 -10.86 -1.81 -5.01
CA CYS A 91 -9.48 -1.40 -4.74
C CYS A 91 -8.84 -0.55 -5.85
N ARG A 92 -9.47 -0.43 -7.04
CA ARG A 92 -8.91 0.28 -8.19
C ARG A 92 -8.46 1.71 -7.84
N PRO A 93 -9.26 2.56 -7.16
CA PRO A 93 -8.81 3.91 -6.83
C PRO A 93 -7.52 3.96 -5.99
N ALA A 94 -7.33 2.99 -5.09
CA ALA A 94 -6.10 2.90 -4.31
C ALA A 94 -4.91 2.43 -5.16
N LEU A 95 -5.16 1.50 -6.09
CA LEU A 95 -4.14 1.00 -7.01
C LEU A 95 -3.70 2.07 -8.00
N ASP A 96 -4.64 2.82 -8.58
CA ASP A 96 -4.34 3.93 -9.49
C ASP A 96 -3.51 5.01 -8.76
N HIS A 97 -3.90 5.37 -7.51
CA HIS A 97 -3.12 6.28 -6.66
C HIS A 97 -1.69 5.77 -6.48
N LEU A 98 -1.52 4.55 -5.95
CA LEU A 98 -0.21 3.99 -5.67
C LEU A 98 0.63 3.85 -6.94
N TRP A 99 0.04 3.42 -8.05
CA TRP A 99 0.74 3.28 -9.31
C TRP A 99 1.23 4.63 -9.84
N SER A 100 0.39 5.67 -9.81
CA SER A 100 0.78 7.00 -10.26
C SER A 100 2.00 7.55 -9.51
N ARG A 101 2.11 7.19 -8.21
CA ARG A 101 3.15 7.66 -7.28
C ARG A 101 4.40 6.78 -7.27
N LEU A 102 4.24 5.47 -7.46
CA LEU A 102 5.30 4.48 -7.22
C LEU A 102 5.72 3.71 -8.49
N GLY A 103 4.93 3.76 -9.57
CA GLY A 103 5.14 2.94 -10.76
C GLY A 103 6.41 3.28 -11.54
N GLY A 104 6.92 4.52 -11.46
CA GLY A 104 8.20 4.86 -12.07
C GLY A 104 9.37 4.13 -11.42
N GLN A 105 9.23 3.68 -10.17
CA GLN A 105 10.22 2.80 -9.55
C GLN A 105 10.24 1.40 -10.20
N VAL A 106 9.07 0.86 -10.55
CA VAL A 106 8.97 -0.40 -11.29
C VAL A 106 9.61 -0.26 -12.67
N ARG A 107 9.38 0.89 -13.35
CA ARG A 107 10.04 1.22 -14.62
C ARG A 107 11.56 1.21 -14.49
N THR A 108 12.11 1.75 -13.41
CA THR A 108 13.55 1.77 -13.15
C THR A 108 14.10 0.38 -12.89
N CYS A 109 13.39 -0.47 -12.14
CA CYS A 109 13.86 -1.82 -11.82
C CYS A 109 13.79 -2.79 -13.02
N TRP A 110 12.72 -2.73 -13.81
CA TRP A 110 12.52 -3.65 -14.94
C TRP A 110 13.11 -3.14 -16.25
N GLY A 111 13.22 -1.81 -16.39
CA GLY A 111 13.60 -1.14 -17.62
C GLY A 111 12.39 -0.68 -18.42
N ALA A 112 12.56 0.41 -19.19
CA ALA A 112 11.49 1.06 -19.93
C ALA A 112 10.91 0.23 -21.09
N PHE A 113 11.59 -0.84 -21.50
CA PHE A 113 11.19 -1.73 -22.60
C PHE A 113 10.72 -3.10 -22.10
N ASP A 114 10.58 -3.26 -20.79
CA ASP A 114 10.12 -4.52 -20.22
C ASP A 114 8.64 -4.78 -20.60
N PRO A 115 8.30 -5.95 -21.16
CA PRO A 115 6.94 -6.24 -21.61
C PRO A 115 5.94 -6.29 -20.45
N ASP A 116 6.35 -6.72 -19.26
CA ASP A 116 5.49 -6.73 -18.09
C ASP A 116 5.21 -5.30 -17.62
N PHE A 117 6.18 -4.38 -17.71
CA PHE A 117 5.94 -2.97 -17.43
C PHE A 117 4.89 -2.37 -18.38
N HIS A 118 4.99 -2.62 -19.68
CA HIS A 118 4.00 -2.15 -20.65
C HIS A 118 2.60 -2.71 -20.37
N LEU A 119 2.50 -3.98 -19.97
CA LEU A 119 1.22 -4.58 -19.56
C LEU A 119 0.62 -3.89 -18.33
N LEU A 120 1.45 -3.38 -17.41
CA LEU A 120 0.96 -2.58 -16.28
C LEU A 120 0.41 -1.23 -16.77
N CYS A 121 1.13 -0.55 -17.67
CA CYS A 121 0.68 0.73 -18.23
C CYS A 121 -0.64 0.61 -19.00
N ASP A 122 -0.87 -0.50 -19.71
CA ASP A 122 -2.14 -0.77 -20.40
C ASP A 122 -3.34 -0.84 -19.44
N VAL A 123 -3.11 -1.17 -18.17
CA VAL A 123 -4.16 -1.34 -17.16
C VAL A 123 -4.26 -0.16 -16.19
N LEU A 124 -3.12 0.42 -15.81
CA LEU A 124 -3.00 1.42 -14.75
C LEU A 124 -2.54 2.81 -15.25
N GLU A 125 -2.41 3.00 -16.57
CA GLU A 125 -1.85 4.20 -17.23
C GLU A 125 -0.35 4.37 -16.98
N GLU A 126 0.29 5.37 -17.59
CA GLU A 126 1.73 5.59 -17.42
C GLU A 126 2.02 6.27 -16.06
N PRO A 127 2.96 5.74 -15.25
CA PRO A 127 3.27 6.33 -13.95
C PRO A 127 4.08 7.62 -14.10
N ARG A 128 3.85 8.57 -13.20
CA ARG A 128 4.41 9.93 -13.29
C ARG A 128 5.76 10.04 -12.60
N ASP A 129 5.86 9.42 -11.43
CA ASP A 129 6.93 9.66 -10.47
C ASP A 129 7.85 8.43 -10.32
N CYS A 130 9.15 8.68 -10.14
CA CYS A 130 10.12 7.69 -9.68
C CYS A 130 10.62 8.11 -8.29
N PRO A 131 9.89 7.77 -7.22
CA PRO A 131 10.16 8.27 -5.88
C PRO A 131 11.38 7.60 -5.23
N ALA A 132 12.00 8.30 -4.28
CA ALA A 132 12.97 7.71 -3.37
C ALA A 132 12.29 6.73 -2.38
N VAL A 133 13.09 5.86 -1.74
CA VAL A 133 12.59 4.77 -0.88
C VAL A 133 11.75 5.28 0.31
N ASP A 134 12.11 6.43 0.88
CA ASP A 134 11.36 7.06 1.96
C ASP A 134 9.93 7.47 1.54
N VAL A 135 9.79 8.00 0.32
CA VAL A 135 8.49 8.32 -0.28
C VAL A 135 7.69 7.04 -0.55
N ILE A 136 8.33 5.96 -1.01
CA ILE A 136 7.68 4.65 -1.17
C ILE A 136 7.10 4.17 0.17
N VAL A 137 7.90 4.21 1.24
CA VAL A 137 7.45 3.84 2.58
C VAL A 137 6.28 4.72 3.02
N SER A 138 6.37 6.03 2.82
CA SER A 138 5.33 6.99 3.21
C SER A 138 4.00 6.70 2.51
N GLU A 139 4.01 6.56 1.18
CA GLU A 139 2.82 6.30 0.37
C GLU A 139 2.17 4.95 0.73
N LEU A 140 2.97 3.87 0.87
CA LEU A 140 2.43 2.57 1.26
C LEU A 140 1.89 2.57 2.70
N SER A 141 2.47 3.38 3.59
CA SER A 141 2.04 3.50 4.99
C SER A 141 0.77 4.33 5.16
N ALA A 142 0.53 5.28 4.25
CA ALA A 142 -0.68 6.10 4.25
C ALA A 142 -1.94 5.30 3.90
N VAL A 143 -1.77 4.16 3.25
CA VAL A 143 -2.87 3.27 2.89
C VAL A 143 -3.53 2.67 4.14
N SER A 144 -4.84 2.79 4.21
CA SER A 144 -5.65 2.40 5.37
C SER A 144 -6.93 1.69 4.94
N PRO A 145 -7.64 1.00 5.85
CA PRO A 145 -8.96 0.46 5.51
C PRO A 145 -10.00 1.59 5.39
N CYS A 146 -10.88 1.45 4.42
CA CYS A 146 -12.04 2.32 4.23
C CYS A 146 -12.94 2.24 5.46
N SER A 147 -13.28 3.40 6.02
CA SER A 147 -14.11 3.53 7.22
C SER A 147 -15.54 2.99 7.02
N THR A 148 -16.00 2.89 5.77
CA THR A 148 -17.34 2.43 5.42
C THR A 148 -17.39 0.96 5.06
N CYS A 149 -16.44 0.46 4.26
CA CYS A 149 -16.53 -0.89 3.69
C CYS A 149 -15.28 -1.76 3.91
N GLY A 150 -14.27 -1.25 4.61
CA GLY A 150 -13.08 -2.00 5.04
C GLY A 150 -12.05 -2.32 3.94
N VAL A 151 -12.36 -2.08 2.67
CA VAL A 151 -11.39 -2.27 1.58
C VAL A 151 -10.29 -1.22 1.64
N VAL A 152 -9.18 -1.46 0.93
CA VAL A 152 -8.05 -0.52 0.85
C VAL A 152 -8.50 0.90 0.43
N ALA A 153 -7.94 1.92 1.07
CA ALA A 153 -8.28 3.33 0.89
C ALA A 153 -7.03 4.23 0.92
N CYS A 154 -7.00 5.20 0.00
CA CYS A 154 -5.99 6.27 -0.05
C CYS A 154 -6.59 7.67 0.13
N LEU A 155 -7.92 7.83 -0.04
CA LEU A 155 -8.58 9.11 0.18
C LEU A 155 -8.81 9.32 1.67
N VAL A 156 -8.29 10.41 2.22
CA VAL A 156 -8.57 10.84 3.59
C VAL A 156 -9.59 11.97 3.61
N CYS A 157 -10.33 12.08 4.71
CA CYS A 157 -11.21 13.21 4.97
C CYS A 157 -10.39 14.50 4.97
N GLN A 158 -10.55 15.35 3.94
CA GLN A 158 -9.74 16.56 3.77
C GLN A 158 -9.85 17.57 4.92
N ARG A 159 -10.87 17.41 5.78
CA ARG A 159 -11.07 18.29 6.92
C ARG A 159 -10.31 17.88 8.18
N CYS A 160 -10.32 16.59 8.53
CA CYS A 160 -9.68 16.12 9.77
C CYS A 160 -8.53 15.15 9.55
N GLY A 161 -8.39 14.57 8.35
CA GLY A 161 -7.37 13.55 8.04
C GLY A 161 -7.59 12.18 8.71
N GLU A 162 -8.50 12.06 9.69
CA GLU A 162 -8.62 10.87 10.54
C GLU A 162 -9.34 9.68 9.90
N ARG A 163 -10.26 9.93 8.96
CA ARG A 163 -11.04 8.88 8.30
C ARG A 163 -10.57 8.70 6.86
N SER A 164 -10.41 7.44 6.48
CA SER A 164 -10.04 7.06 5.13
C SER A 164 -11.19 6.38 4.39
N TYR A 165 -11.24 6.55 3.08
CA TYR A 165 -12.30 6.08 2.20
C TYR A 165 -11.74 5.56 0.89
N CYS A 166 -12.34 4.50 0.34
CA CYS A 166 -11.98 4.02 -1.00
C CYS A 166 -12.62 4.84 -2.12
N SER A 167 -13.63 5.67 -1.80
CA SER A 167 -14.31 6.53 -2.76
C SER A 167 -15.09 7.65 -2.07
N SER A 168 -15.43 8.70 -2.83
CA SER A 168 -16.32 9.78 -2.39
C SER A 168 -17.72 9.27 -2.01
N LEU A 169 -18.17 8.15 -2.58
CA LEU A 169 -19.42 7.51 -2.19
C LEU A 169 -19.35 6.95 -0.75
N CYS A 170 -18.27 6.26 -0.39
CA CYS A 170 -18.06 5.77 0.97
C CYS A 170 -17.98 6.95 1.96
N GLN A 171 -17.24 8.00 1.61
CA GLN A 171 -17.18 9.22 2.43
C GLN A 171 -18.56 9.85 2.66
N ARG A 172 -19.37 10.03 1.61
CA ARG A 172 -20.73 10.57 1.73
C ARG A 172 -21.66 9.67 2.54
N THR A 173 -21.48 8.36 2.45
CA THR A 173 -22.26 7.37 3.21
C THR A 173 -21.94 7.44 4.70
N ASP A 174 -20.66 7.58 5.05
CA ASP A 174 -20.19 7.70 6.44
C ASP A 174 -20.46 9.09 7.04
N TRP A 175 -20.62 10.12 6.20
CA TRP A 175 -20.69 11.52 6.63
C TRP A 175 -21.71 11.82 7.75
N PRO A 176 -22.96 11.31 7.73
CA PRO A 176 -23.92 11.59 8.80
C PRO A 176 -23.41 11.16 10.19
N GLN A 177 -22.65 10.07 10.27
CA GLN A 177 -22.06 9.57 11.52
C GLN A 177 -20.72 10.27 11.81
N HIS A 178 -19.89 10.48 10.78
CA HIS A 178 -18.57 11.09 10.93
C HIS A 178 -18.61 12.59 11.28
N LYS A 179 -19.62 13.34 10.78
CA LYS A 179 -19.68 14.81 10.85
C LYS A 179 -19.44 15.38 12.25
N SER A 180 -20.05 14.78 13.28
CA SER A 180 -19.94 15.26 14.66
C SER A 180 -18.51 15.13 15.21
N VAL A 181 -17.83 14.03 14.88
CA VAL A 181 -16.43 13.77 15.26
C VAL A 181 -15.48 14.66 14.45
N CYS A 182 -15.70 14.75 13.13
CA CYS A 182 -14.90 15.55 12.21
C CYS A 182 -14.80 17.03 12.63
N MET A 183 -15.93 17.61 13.05
CA MET A 183 -16.02 18.99 13.51
C MET A 183 -15.16 19.28 14.76
N ARG A 184 -15.00 18.28 15.65
CA ARG A 184 -14.22 18.42 16.88
C ARG A 184 -12.72 18.27 16.61
N ALA A 185 -12.35 17.32 15.77
CA ALA A 185 -10.96 17.06 15.39
C ALA A 185 -10.30 18.26 14.70
N ALA A 186 -11.01 18.91 13.77
CA ALA A 186 -10.49 20.08 13.04
C ALA A 186 -10.18 21.30 13.93
N SER A 187 -10.68 21.33 15.17
CA SER A 187 -10.41 22.41 16.13
C SER A 187 -9.17 22.12 16.99
N SER A 188 -8.65 20.90 16.96
CA SER A 188 -7.58 20.44 17.85
C SER A 188 -6.18 20.54 17.21
N THR A 189 -6.10 20.66 15.89
CA THR A 189 -4.85 20.82 15.12
C THR A 189 -4.23 22.22 15.22
N LEU A 190 -4.85 23.17 15.94
CA LEU A 190 -4.32 24.53 16.14
C LEU A 190 -3.51 24.72 17.45
N HIS A 191 -3.29 23.66 18.24
CA HIS A 191 -2.58 23.77 19.53
C HIS A 191 -1.43 22.78 19.73
N ALA A 192 -0.83 22.27 18.65
CA ALA A 192 0.33 21.40 18.75
C ALA A 192 1.49 21.91 17.88
N GLU A 193 2.24 22.88 18.39
CA GLU A 193 3.71 22.91 18.30
C GLU A 193 4.28 23.58 19.58
N PRO A 194 5.44 23.13 20.09
CA PRO A 194 6.25 23.86 21.06
C PRO A 194 6.99 25.06 20.45
#